data_AF-A0AAV1XTW3-F1
#
_entry.id   AF-A0AAV1XTW3-F1
#
_cell.length_a   1.000
_cell.length_b   1.000
_cell.length_c   1.000
_cell.angle_alpha   90.00
_cell.angle_beta   90.00
_cell.angle_gamma   90.00
#
_symmetry.space_group_name_H-M   'P 1'
#
loop_
_entity.id
_entity.type
_entity.pdbx_description
1 polymer ?
#
loop_
_entity_poly.entity_id
_entity_poly.type
_entity_poly.pdbx_seq_one_letter_code
_entity_poly.pdbx_strand_id
1 'polypeptide(L)'
;MMMEKKVATFFLSMMILTLLDGTTNASEINDITCVDAQRLLLPCIPYLQGLGLKPSSSCCSAAKTVFERATSTQNRRALCQCFKQVAPVIGVNPDRSKQLPKLCNIRLSFPLDPKINCNS
;
A
#
# COMPACT_ATOMS: atom_id res chain seq x y z
N MET A 1 -18.07 46.12 3.41
CA MET A 1 -18.99 45.04 2.99
C MET A 1 -18.55 44.25 1.72
N MET A 2 -17.37 44.50 1.13
CA MET A 2 -16.88 43.75 -0.06
C MET A 2 -15.87 42.63 0.26
N MET A 3 -15.21 42.67 1.42
CA MET A 3 -14.23 41.65 1.83
C MET A 3 -14.92 40.38 2.35
N GLU A 4 -16.03 40.49 3.09
CA GLU A 4 -16.76 39.33 3.62
C GLU A 4 -17.38 38.46 2.53
N LYS A 5 -17.87 39.06 1.43
CA LYS A 5 -18.40 38.34 0.28
C LYS A 5 -17.29 37.55 -0.43
N LYS A 6 -16.11 38.16 -0.64
CA LYS A 6 -14.95 37.49 -1.26
C LYS A 6 -14.42 36.35 -0.40
N VAL A 7 -14.37 36.54 0.92
CA VAL A 7 -13.96 35.52 1.89
C VAL A 7 -14.94 34.36 1.92
N ALA A 8 -16.24 34.63 1.95
CA ALA A 8 -17.28 33.60 1.86
C ALA A 8 -17.24 32.83 0.53
N THR A 9 -17.02 33.51 -0.60
CA THR A 9 -16.86 32.85 -1.91
C THR A 9 -15.58 32.03 -2.01
N PHE A 10 -14.47 32.48 -1.42
CA PHE A 10 -13.22 31.72 -1.34
C PHE A 10 -13.37 30.44 -0.51
N PHE A 11 -14.03 30.54 0.66
CA PHE A 11 -14.29 29.39 1.52
C PHE A 11 -15.24 28.38 0.87
N LEU A 12 -16.29 28.85 0.20
CA LEU A 12 -17.19 27.97 -0.57
C LEU A 12 -16.47 27.28 -1.73
N SER A 13 -15.57 27.99 -2.43
CA SER A 13 -14.76 27.41 -3.51
C SER A 13 -13.78 26.34 -3.01
N MET A 14 -13.14 26.52 -1.84
CA MET A 14 -12.26 25.50 -1.26
C MET A 14 -13.02 24.26 -0.77
N MET A 15 -14.23 24.42 -0.23
CA MET A 15 -15.08 23.28 0.15
C MET A 15 -15.53 22.42 -1.03
N ILE A 16 -15.74 23.03 -2.21
CA ILE A 16 -16.15 22.30 -3.42
C ILE A 16 -14.97 21.52 -4.02
N LEU A 17 -13.74 22.05 -3.93
CA LEU A 17 -12.53 21.36 -4.41
C LEU A 17 -12.16 20.13 -3.58
N THR A 18 -12.53 20.07 -2.29
CA THR A 18 -12.33 18.87 -1.46
C THR A 18 -13.29 17.72 -1.77
N LEU A 19 -14.36 17.97 -2.54
CA LEU A 19 -15.34 16.94 -2.90
C LEU A 19 -14.97 16.15 -4.17
N LEU A 20 -13.94 16.57 -4.92
CA LEU A 20 -13.48 15.84 -6.11
C LEU A 20 -12.45 14.74 -5.85
N ASP A 21 -11.87 14.66 -4.65
CA ASP A 21 -10.98 13.55 -4.24
C ASP A 21 -11.61 12.62 -3.19
N GLY A 22 -12.95 12.63 -3.10
CA GLY A 22 -13.71 11.88 -2.10
C GLY A 22 -14.24 10.53 -2.59
N THR A 23 -13.38 9.58 -2.99
CA THR A 23 -13.75 8.16 -2.84
C THR A 23 -13.55 7.76 -1.38
N THR A 24 -14.28 8.40 -0.46
CA THR A 24 -14.41 7.89 0.90
C THR A 24 -15.40 6.73 0.85
N ASN A 25 -14.93 5.58 0.38
CA ASN A 25 -15.46 4.34 0.93
C ASN A 25 -15.17 4.47 2.43
N ALA A 26 -16.20 4.42 3.26
CA ALA A 26 -16.04 4.34 4.70
C ALA A 26 -15.15 3.13 4.98
N SER A 27 -13.85 3.36 5.12
CA SER A 27 -12.90 2.33 5.47
C SER A 27 -13.28 1.92 6.88
N GLU A 28 -13.57 0.64 7.08
CA GLU A 28 -13.42 0.07 8.39
C GLU A 28 -12.10 0.54 8.99
N ILE A 29 -12.07 0.80 10.29
CA ILE A 29 -10.90 1.29 11.05
C ILE A 29 -9.67 0.34 10.91
N ASN A 30 -9.80 -0.77 10.18
CA ASN A 30 -8.83 -1.84 9.99
C ASN A 30 -8.25 -1.95 8.56
N ASP A 31 -8.65 -1.11 7.59
CA ASP A 31 -8.12 -1.18 6.23
C ASP A 31 -6.71 -0.55 6.12
N ILE A 32 -5.76 -1.32 5.60
CA ILE A 32 -4.40 -0.84 5.32
C ILE A 32 -4.36 -0.09 4.00
N THR A 33 -3.81 1.13 4.01
CA THR A 33 -3.60 1.91 2.80
C THR A 33 -2.31 1.51 2.07
N CYS A 34 -2.24 1.84 0.78
CA CYS A 34 -1.02 1.70 -0.03
C CYS A 34 0.18 2.43 0.61
N VAL A 35 -0.04 3.65 1.10
CA VAL A 35 1.03 4.47 1.72
C VAL A 35 1.50 3.84 3.03
N ASP A 36 0.58 3.35 3.87
CA ASP A 36 0.94 2.69 5.12
C ASP A 36 1.72 1.40 4.85
N ALA A 37 1.31 0.62 3.86
CA ALA A 37 2.00 -0.61 3.49
C ALA A 37 3.41 -0.34 2.94
N GLN A 38 3.60 0.69 2.12
CA GLN A 38 4.92 1.11 1.65
C GLN A 38 5.83 1.50 2.82
N ARG A 39 5.32 2.30 3.76
CA ARG A 39 6.07 2.74 4.95
C ARG A 39 6.48 1.56 5.82
N LEU A 40 5.55 0.63 6.07
CA LEU A 40 5.83 -0.59 6.82
C LEU A 40 6.92 -1.43 6.16
N LEU A 41 6.91 -1.55 4.83
CA LEU A 41 7.85 -2.39 4.07
C LEU A 41 9.22 -1.75 3.81
N LEU A 42 9.49 -0.52 4.28
CA LEU A 42 10.82 0.10 4.15
C LEU A 42 11.98 -0.81 4.63
N PRO A 43 11.89 -1.54 5.76
CA PRO A 43 12.95 -2.44 6.20
C PRO A 43 13.22 -3.62 5.25
N CYS A 44 12.29 -3.92 4.33
CA CYS A 44 12.43 -4.99 3.36
C CYS A 44 13.23 -4.60 2.12
N ILE A 45 13.42 -3.30 1.86
CA ILE A 45 14.05 -2.80 0.64
C ILE A 45 15.41 -3.45 0.36
N PRO A 46 16.36 -3.57 1.31
CA PRO A 46 17.66 -4.17 1.02
C PRO A 46 17.55 -5.63 0.53
N TYR A 47 16.65 -6.42 1.12
CA TYR A 47 16.43 -7.79 0.67
C TYR A 47 15.71 -7.83 -0.68
N LEU A 48 14.70 -6.98 -0.87
CA LEU A 48 13.92 -6.90 -2.10
C LEU A 48 14.77 -6.45 -3.30
N GLN A 49 15.77 -5.60 -3.09
CA GLN A 49 16.75 -5.20 -4.11
C GLN A 49 17.87 -6.22 -4.32
N GLY A 50 17.92 -7.29 -3.52
CA GLY A 50 18.97 -8.31 -3.59
C GLY A 50 20.29 -7.94 -2.90
N LEU A 51 20.32 -6.82 -2.16
CA LEU A 51 21.48 -6.40 -1.35
C LEU A 51 21.63 -7.23 -0.07
N GLY A 52 20.52 -7.75 0.46
CA GLY A 52 20.49 -8.66 1.61
C GLY A 52 20.33 -10.13 1.21
N LEU A 53 21.09 -11.03 1.85
CA LEU A 53 20.95 -12.48 1.63
C LEU A 53 19.58 -13.00 2.09
N LYS A 54 19.09 -12.47 3.21
CA LYS A 54 17.85 -12.88 3.89
C LYS A 54 17.08 -11.65 4.39
N PRO A 55 15.74 -11.72 4.52
CA PRO A 55 14.97 -10.65 5.14
C PRO A 55 15.40 -10.43 6.59
N SER A 56 15.41 -9.18 7.04
CA SER A 56 15.58 -8.88 8.47
C SER A 56 14.36 -9.31 9.27
N SER A 57 14.52 -9.45 10.60
CA SER A 57 13.39 -9.66 11.50
C SER A 57 12.34 -8.55 11.38
N SER A 58 12.77 -7.29 11.29
CA SER A 58 11.90 -6.13 11.10
C SER A 58 11.14 -6.18 9.78
N CYS A 59 11.78 -6.62 8.70
CA CYS A 59 11.10 -6.84 7.43
C CYS A 59 10.02 -7.91 7.54
N CYS A 60 10.33 -9.05 8.15
CA CYS A 60 9.34 -10.13 8.30
C CYS A 60 8.16 -9.72 9.18
N SER A 61 8.40 -9.01 10.28
CA SER A 61 7.32 -8.47 11.13
C SER A 61 6.45 -7.50 10.35
N ALA A 62 7.04 -6.56 9.61
CA ALA A 62 6.30 -5.60 8.80
C ALA A 62 5.50 -6.26 7.68
N ALA A 63 6.12 -7.18 6.93
CA ALA A 63 5.45 -7.94 5.88
C ALA A 63 4.26 -8.70 6.45
N LYS A 64 4.43 -9.39 7.59
CA LYS A 64 3.34 -10.08 8.27
C LYS A 64 2.19 -9.13 8.61
N THR A 65 2.46 -7.95 9.16
CA THR A 65 1.44 -6.94 9.44
C THR A 65 0.70 -6.50 8.17
N VAL A 66 1.40 -6.27 7.07
CA VAL A 66 0.76 -5.91 5.79
C VAL A 66 -0.17 -7.03 5.30
N PHE A 67 0.29 -8.28 5.34
CA PHE A 67 -0.51 -9.42 4.91
C PHE A 67 -1.71 -9.70 5.82
N GLU A 68 -1.57 -9.55 7.13
CA GLU A 68 -2.67 -9.72 8.09
C GLU A 68 -3.74 -8.63 7.97
N ARG A 69 -3.38 -7.43 7.50
CA ARG A 69 -4.34 -6.33 7.25
C ARG A 69 -4.94 -6.36 5.85
N ALA A 70 -4.39 -7.17 4.94
CA ALA A 70 -4.91 -7.38 3.59
C ALA A 70 -6.07 -8.41 3.57
N THR A 71 -7.04 -8.26 4.47
CA THR A 71 -8.11 -9.26 4.70
C THR A 71 -9.17 -9.26 3.60
N SER A 72 -9.57 -8.08 3.12
CA SER A 72 -10.61 -7.93 2.09
C SER A 72 -10.03 -8.06 0.67
N THR A 73 -10.84 -8.55 -0.27
CA THR A 73 -10.46 -8.58 -1.69
C THR A 73 -10.12 -7.19 -2.22
N GLN A 74 -10.85 -6.18 -1.77
CA GLN A 74 -10.59 -4.78 -2.13
C GLN A 74 -9.19 -4.33 -1.70
N ASN A 75 -8.78 -4.61 -0.46
CA ASN A 75 -7.44 -4.26 0.05
C ASN A 75 -6.34 -4.99 -0.71
N ARG A 76 -6.52 -6.29 -0.97
CA ARG A 76 -5.54 -7.07 -1.73
C ARG A 76 -5.32 -6.49 -3.12
N ARG A 77 -6.39 -6.15 -3.83
CA ARG A 77 -6.32 -5.52 -5.15
C ARG A 77 -5.63 -4.16 -5.08
N ALA A 78 -6.00 -3.31 -4.11
CA ALA A 78 -5.42 -1.99 -3.92
C ALA A 78 -3.91 -2.07 -3.62
N LEU A 79 -3.50 -2.93 -2.69
CA LEU A 79 -2.08 -3.17 -2.37
C LEU A 79 -1.32 -3.76 -3.56
N CYS A 80 -1.91 -4.69 -4.30
CA CYS A 80 -1.26 -5.27 -5.48
C CYS A 80 -1.01 -4.20 -6.56
N GLN A 81 -2.01 -3.37 -6.88
CA GLN A 81 -1.85 -2.29 -7.85
C GLN A 81 -0.82 -1.26 -7.39
N CYS A 82 -0.86 -0.90 -6.10
CA CYS A 82 0.13 -0.05 -5.45
C CYS A 82 1.55 -0.59 -5.63
N PHE A 83 1.81 -1.84 -5.24
CA PHE A 83 3.15 -2.42 -5.33
C PHE A 83 3.60 -2.65 -6.76
N LYS A 84 2.68 -2.94 -7.69
CA LYS A 84 2.99 -3.06 -9.12
C LYS A 84 3.56 -1.75 -9.70
N GLN A 85 3.07 -0.60 -9.24
CA GLN A 85 3.56 0.71 -9.67
C GLN A 85 4.90 1.08 -9.03
N VAL A 86 5.09 0.75 -7.74
CA VAL A 86 6.27 1.16 -6.97
C VAL A 86 7.47 0.24 -7.20
N ALA A 87 7.25 -1.07 -7.37
CA ALA A 87 8.32 -2.05 -7.47
C ALA A 87 9.39 -1.72 -8.53
N PRO A 88 9.05 -1.25 -9.75
CA PRO A 88 10.05 -0.84 -10.74
C PRO A 88 10.84 0.40 -10.31
N VAL A 89 10.19 1.36 -9.65
CA VAL A 89 10.81 2.65 -9.24
C VAL A 89 11.91 2.44 -8.23
N ILE A 90 11.72 1.50 -7.30
CA ILE A 90 12.70 1.18 -6.25
C ILE A 90 13.58 -0.03 -6.59
N GLY A 91 13.48 -0.58 -7.81
CA GLY A 91 14.34 -1.69 -8.25
C GLY A 91 14.12 -3.00 -7.49
N VAL A 92 12.86 -3.34 -7.18
CA VAL A 92 12.54 -4.64 -6.55
C VAL A 92 12.87 -5.78 -7.51
N ASN A 93 13.63 -6.75 -7.03
CA ASN A 93 13.85 -8.02 -7.70
C ASN A 93 12.60 -8.92 -7.53
N PRO A 94 11.93 -9.32 -8.63
CA PRO A 94 10.70 -10.11 -8.57
C PRO A 94 10.86 -11.46 -7.88
N ASP A 95 12.01 -12.12 -8.03
CA ASP A 95 12.27 -13.43 -7.41
C ASP A 95 12.48 -13.31 -5.91
N ARG A 96 13.15 -12.25 -5.45
CA ARG A 96 13.26 -11.92 -4.02
C ARG A 96 11.88 -11.66 -3.41
N SER A 97 11.06 -10.87 -4.10
CA SER A 97 9.68 -10.57 -3.66
C SER A 97 8.83 -11.85 -3.53
N LYS A 98 8.92 -12.79 -4.48
CA LYS A 98 8.20 -14.07 -4.42
C LYS A 98 8.66 -14.96 -3.26
N GLN A 99 9.94 -14.90 -2.90
CA GLN A 99 10.50 -15.69 -1.80
C GLN A 99 10.19 -15.11 -0.41
N LEU A 100 9.90 -13.81 -0.30
CA LEU A 100 9.72 -13.11 0.97
C LEU A 100 8.69 -13.79 1.91
N PRO A 101 7.46 -14.13 1.46
CA PRO A 101 6.48 -14.77 2.34
C PRO A 101 6.97 -16.10 2.89
N LYS A 102 7.63 -16.92 2.05
CA LYS A 102 8.17 -18.22 2.45
C LYS A 102 9.30 -18.06 3.49
N LEU A 103 10.24 -17.15 3.26
CA LEU A 103 11.36 -16.92 4.17
C LEU A 103 10.91 -16.31 5.51
N CYS A 104 9.82 -15.55 5.50
CA CYS A 104 9.23 -14.98 6.71
C CYS A 104 8.16 -15.87 7.37
N ASN A 105 7.95 -17.10 6.88
CA ASN A 105 6.92 -18.02 7.37
C ASN A 105 5.49 -17.42 7.39
N ILE A 106 5.18 -16.56 6.42
CA ILE A 106 3.87 -15.93 6.29
C ILE A 106 2.94 -16.88 5.54
N ARG A 107 1.86 -17.30 6.20
CA ARG A 107 0.80 -18.11 5.59
C ARG A 107 -0.16 -17.18 4.87
N LEU A 108 -0.20 -17.28 3.55
CA LEU A 108 -1.13 -16.52 2.73
C LEU A 108 -2.45 -17.27 2.63
N SER A 109 -3.56 -16.60 2.92
CA SER A 109 -4.91 -17.12 2.73
C SER A 109 -5.35 -17.11 1.27
N PHE A 110 -4.53 -16.54 0.37
CA PHE A 110 -4.76 -16.42 -1.06
C PHE A 110 -3.47 -16.68 -1.85
N PRO A 111 -3.58 -17.22 -3.08
CA PRO A 111 -2.42 -17.40 -3.94
C PRO A 111 -1.87 -16.06 -4.42
N LEU A 112 -0.53 -15.91 -4.45
CA LEU A 112 0.13 -14.83 -5.16
C LEU A 112 0.19 -15.20 -6.64
N ASP A 113 -0.46 -14.42 -7.50
CA ASP A 113 -0.36 -14.66 -8.94
C ASP A 113 1.09 -14.39 -9.41
N PRO A 114 1.79 -15.39 -9.99
CA PRO A 114 3.16 -15.22 -10.49
C PRO A 114 3.28 -14.21 -11.64
N LYS A 115 2.18 -13.85 -12.31
CA LYS A 115 2.09 -12.83 -13.37
C LYS A 115 1.65 -11.46 -12.86
N ILE A 116 1.56 -11.25 -11.53
CA ILE A 116 1.08 -10.00 -10.90
C ILE A 116 -0.24 -9.55 -11.54
N ASN A 117 -1.23 -10.45 -11.58
CA ASN A 117 -2.60 -10.10 -11.89
C ASN A 117 -3.29 -9.64 -10.61
N CYS A 118 -3.53 -8.33 -10.49
CA CYS A 118 -4.10 -7.71 -9.31
C CYS A 118 -5.63 -7.74 -9.26
N ASN A 119 -6.28 -8.64 -10.01
CA ASN A 119 -7.74 -8.72 -10.09
C ASN A 119 -8.35 -9.78 -9.15
N SER A 120 -7.54 -10.54 -8.43
CA SER A 120 -7.96 -11.65 -7.54
C SER A 120 -7.95 -11.27 -6.06
#